data_AF-A0A1Q3DY84-F1
#
_entry.id   AF-A0A1Q3DY84-F1
#
_cell.length_a   1.000
_cell.length_b   1.000
_cell.length_c   1.000
_cell.angle_alpha   90.00
_cell.angle_beta   90.00
_cell.angle_gamma   90.00
#
_symmetry.space_group_name_H-M   'P 1'
#
loop_
_entity.id
_entity.type
_entity.pdbx_description
1 polymer ?
#
loop_
_entity_poly.entity_id
_entity_poly.type
_entity_poly.pdbx_seq_one_letter_code
_entity_poly.pdbx_strand_id
1 'polypeptide(L)'
;MSSNNLLSLTPSTSRGSGTFKRSLRRLGKRELQSKVKTDAYNATGHAFGDNVHQKRDGTKYVFMHHIVGNTYEYTRDSWATDLNQIRAKDIDAVALNVGRDSWQRSRIEDAYSVAAAVGMSVFISFDYTSFDCSVDNTIKWVDSFKGLPAQFKVNGRPMISSYSGECLGPDGWQTIRAKTGGFLMPFIYGNDDQQFKKGSSYGFLDSCWGCAWPQGNYNKTTGDDHYYMDIFENRYATTVSSWLYTHYNYKNFYLRGDEWLLITRWEQLISMRDQLTFVEMVTWNDYGESDYFGPGPSSSDLQPYGTTWADGFPHNGFFDLSAYYIAAFKTGTYPKITKDTIYFWLRPHPAGINANKDPLPKPEGWDWTSDTLWAAVFCSSTCNVTLQVGAYSQDFNNLPHGVNKISIPLKALGFVTVKMSRNGQQVINHTPSDFQYRESIDHYNYNAYVGSASANI
;
A
#
# COMPACT_ATOMS: atom_id res chain seq x y z
N MET A 1 10.27 -14.42 20.05
CA MET A 1 11.27 -14.84 19.05
C MET A 1 10.52 -15.09 17.75
N SER A 2 10.17 -14.02 17.05
CA SER A 2 9.42 -14.02 15.79
C SER A 2 10.40 -13.80 14.66
N SER A 3 10.63 -14.84 13.85
CA SER A 3 11.38 -14.74 12.60
C SER A 3 10.44 -14.32 11.47
N ASN A 4 10.47 -13.03 11.14
CA ASN A 4 10.01 -12.51 9.86
C ASN A 4 11.19 -12.58 8.89
N ASN A 5 11.23 -13.61 8.04
CA ASN A 5 12.20 -13.67 6.94
C ASN A 5 11.50 -13.20 5.67
N LEU A 6 11.58 -11.90 5.37
CA LEU A 6 11.23 -11.35 4.06
C LEU A 6 12.55 -11.19 3.29
N LEU A 7 12.87 -12.16 2.43
CA LEU A 7 14.02 -12.12 1.53
C LEU A 7 13.55 -11.72 0.12
N SER A 8 14.16 -10.68 -0.45
CA SER A 8 14.07 -10.36 -1.88
C SER A 8 15.38 -10.71 -2.59
N LEU A 9 15.24 -11.50 -3.68
CA LEU A 9 16.08 -11.60 -4.88
C LEU A 9 17.39 -12.44 -4.87
N THR A 10 17.32 -13.69 -5.38
CA THR A 10 18.03 -14.28 -6.56
C THR A 10 17.79 -15.81 -6.67
N PRO A 11 17.70 -16.47 -7.87
CA PRO A 11 17.15 -17.83 -8.01
C PRO A 11 18.12 -19.01 -8.27
N SER A 12 17.80 -20.13 -7.60
CA SER A 12 18.02 -21.58 -7.93
C SER A 12 19.41 -22.21 -7.67
N THR A 13 19.57 -23.47 -7.20
CA THR A 13 19.07 -24.75 -7.78
C THR A 13 18.94 -25.97 -6.81
N SER A 14 17.78 -26.66 -6.87
CA SER A 14 17.54 -28.13 -7.05
C SER A 14 17.55 -29.22 -5.91
N ARG A 15 16.42 -29.97 -5.89
CA ARG A 15 16.16 -31.46 -5.83
C ARG A 15 16.00 -32.26 -4.50
N GLY A 16 14.85 -32.98 -4.42
CA GLY A 16 14.73 -34.39 -3.93
C GLY A 16 13.71 -34.67 -2.80
N SER A 17 12.41 -34.89 -3.08
CA SER A 17 11.67 -36.20 -3.08
C SER A 17 11.37 -36.87 -1.72
N GLY A 18 10.10 -37.20 -1.44
CA GLY A 18 9.73 -38.25 -0.46
C GLY A 18 8.31 -38.21 0.13
N THR A 19 7.43 -39.09 -0.34
CA THR A 19 6.03 -39.37 0.02
C THR A 19 5.77 -39.91 1.45
N PHE A 20 4.54 -39.79 2.03
CA PHE A 20 3.50 -40.84 2.14
C PHE A 20 2.37 -40.59 3.21
N LYS A 21 1.10 -40.60 2.74
CA LYS A 21 -0.19 -41.15 3.26
C LYS A 21 -0.75 -40.98 4.71
N ARG A 22 -2.01 -40.47 4.72
CA ARG A 22 -3.32 -41.07 5.17
C ARG A 22 -3.97 -40.76 6.55
N SER A 23 -5.19 -40.18 6.45
CA SER A 23 -6.48 -40.56 7.10
C SER A 23 -6.70 -40.18 8.59
N LEU A 24 -7.90 -39.87 9.14
CA LEU A 24 -9.32 -39.83 8.75
C LEU A 24 -10.14 -39.23 9.94
N ARG A 25 -11.30 -38.58 9.66
CA ARG A 25 -12.53 -38.47 10.52
C ARG A 25 -12.47 -37.57 11.78
N ARG A 26 -13.54 -36.92 12.29
CA ARG A 26 -14.95 -36.63 11.90
C ARG A 26 -15.50 -35.56 12.89
N LEU A 27 -16.34 -34.66 12.37
CA LEU A 27 -17.63 -34.14 12.92
C LEU A 27 -17.76 -33.57 14.35
N GLY A 28 -18.36 -32.38 14.44
CA GLY A 28 -19.16 -31.96 15.61
C GLY A 28 -19.63 -30.50 15.56
N LYS A 29 -20.85 -30.26 15.05
CA LYS A 29 -21.58 -28.97 15.05
C LYS A 29 -22.18 -28.62 16.42
N ARG A 30 -22.32 -27.32 16.73
CA ARG A 30 -23.52 -26.56 17.22
C ARG A 30 -23.06 -25.28 17.95
N GLU A 31 -23.23 -24.08 17.38
CA GLU A 31 -24.42 -23.19 17.49
C GLU A 31 -24.93 -22.96 18.92
N LEU A 32 -24.78 -21.73 19.43
CA LEU A 32 -25.85 -21.01 20.13
C LEU A 32 -25.55 -19.50 20.20
N GLN A 33 -26.44 -18.70 19.60
CA GLN A 33 -26.49 -17.24 19.63
C GLN A 33 -27.05 -16.72 20.97
N SER A 34 -26.60 -15.55 21.44
CA SER A 34 -27.49 -14.62 22.14
C SER A 34 -27.02 -13.15 22.02
N LYS A 35 -28.01 -12.26 22.02
CA LYS A 35 -28.04 -10.88 21.51
C LYS A 35 -27.36 -9.86 22.43
N VAL A 36 -26.63 -8.92 21.84
CA VAL A 36 -26.18 -7.65 22.48
C VAL A 36 -27.06 -6.50 21.97
N LYS A 37 -27.51 -5.63 22.88
CA LYS A 37 -28.26 -4.40 22.59
C LYS A 37 -27.33 -3.35 21.97
N THR A 38 -27.77 -2.76 20.86
CA THR A 38 -27.12 -1.64 20.16
C THR A 38 -27.74 -0.31 20.57
N ASP A 39 -26.92 0.62 21.05
CA ASP A 39 -27.23 2.06 21.05
C ASP A 39 -26.71 2.67 19.75
N ALA A 40 -27.58 3.43 19.08
CA ALA A 40 -27.41 3.92 17.71
C ALA A 40 -26.67 5.26 17.67
N TYR A 41 -25.63 5.34 16.84
CA TYR A 41 -25.05 6.60 16.34
C TYR A 41 -25.69 6.89 14.98
N ASN A 42 -26.36 8.03 14.86
CA ASN A 42 -27.00 8.49 13.62
C ASN A 42 -25.95 8.86 12.57
N ALA A 43 -25.62 7.93 11.68
CA ALA A 43 -25.02 8.24 10.38
C ALA A 43 -26.14 8.45 9.36
N THR A 44 -26.13 9.59 8.68
CA THR A 44 -27.04 9.90 7.57
C THR A 44 -26.93 8.80 6.50
N GLY A 45 -28.04 8.09 6.31
CA GLY A 45 -28.11 6.89 5.49
C GLY A 45 -27.84 7.16 4.02
N HIS A 46 -26.73 6.61 3.53
CA HIS A 46 -26.71 5.99 2.21
C HIS A 46 -27.03 4.51 2.43
N ALA A 47 -28.22 4.08 2.04
CA ALA A 47 -28.55 2.67 2.02
C ALA A 47 -27.59 1.97 1.03
N PHE A 48 -26.70 1.14 1.56
CA PHE A 48 -25.77 0.31 0.79
C PHE A 48 -26.57 -0.69 -0.04
N GLY A 49 -26.74 -0.41 -1.33
CA GLY A 49 -27.30 -1.38 -2.27
C GLY A 49 -26.33 -2.56 -2.47
N ASP A 50 -26.87 -3.75 -2.76
CA ASP A 50 -26.13 -5.00 -2.99
C ASP A 50 -25.01 -4.93 -4.07
N ASN A 51 -24.88 -3.80 -4.77
CA ASN A 51 -23.96 -3.54 -5.87
C ASN A 51 -22.61 -2.94 -5.46
N VAL A 52 -22.39 -2.53 -4.20
CA VAL A 52 -21.12 -1.87 -3.77
C VAL A 52 -19.95 -2.87 -3.69
N HIS A 53 -20.24 -4.16 -3.51
CA HIS A 53 -19.22 -5.19 -3.28
C HIS A 53 -18.81 -5.97 -4.53
N GLN A 54 -19.07 -5.46 -5.75
CA GLN A 54 -18.85 -6.22 -6.98
C GLN A 54 -18.14 -5.44 -8.09
N LYS A 55 -17.27 -6.13 -8.85
CA LYS A 55 -16.84 -5.70 -10.19
C LYS A 55 -18.06 -5.47 -11.11
N ARG A 56 -18.12 -4.32 -11.78
CA ARG A 56 -19.07 -4.05 -12.89
C ARG A 56 -18.28 -3.75 -14.17
N ASP A 57 -18.84 -4.07 -15.33
CA ASP A 57 -18.17 -3.82 -16.61
C ASP A 57 -17.81 -2.34 -16.79
N GLY A 58 -16.58 -2.10 -17.25
CA GLY A 58 -16.01 -0.76 -17.40
C GLY A 58 -15.59 -0.05 -16.09
N THR A 59 -15.85 -0.64 -14.92
CA THR A 59 -15.48 -0.04 -13.63
C THR A 59 -14.00 -0.28 -13.30
N LYS A 60 -13.35 0.77 -12.80
CA LYS A 60 -11.95 0.76 -12.34
C LYS A 60 -11.93 0.68 -10.82
N TYR A 61 -11.07 -0.17 -10.27
CA TYR A 61 -11.00 -0.46 -8.85
C TYR A 61 -9.64 -0.09 -8.28
N VAL A 62 -9.65 0.51 -7.10
CA VAL A 62 -8.45 0.75 -6.31
C VAL A 62 -8.56 0.02 -4.98
N PHE A 63 -7.59 -0.83 -4.69
CA PHE A 63 -7.48 -1.56 -3.44
C PHE A 63 -6.40 -0.95 -2.54
N MET A 64 -6.51 -1.21 -1.24
CA MET A 64 -5.47 -0.87 -0.27
C MET A 64 -4.95 -2.15 0.38
N HIS A 65 -3.65 -2.38 0.30
CA HIS A 65 -3.00 -3.51 0.98
C HIS A 65 -2.90 -3.25 2.48
N HIS A 66 -3.15 -4.26 3.32
CA HIS A 66 -3.10 -4.11 4.77
C HIS A 66 -2.44 -5.32 5.43
N ILE A 67 -1.32 -5.11 6.11
CA ILE A 67 -0.56 -6.13 6.82
C ILE A 67 -1.27 -6.47 8.12
N VAL A 68 -1.91 -7.64 8.19
CA VAL A 68 -2.62 -8.10 9.40
C VAL A 68 -1.62 -8.50 10.48
N GLY A 69 -0.40 -8.90 10.10
CA GLY A 69 0.71 -9.12 11.04
C GLY A 69 1.04 -7.92 11.92
N ASN A 70 0.69 -6.71 11.49
CA ASN A 70 0.91 -5.45 12.20
C ASN A 70 -0.32 -4.99 13.00
N THR A 71 -1.24 -5.91 13.32
CA THR A 71 -2.55 -5.59 13.96
C THR A 71 -2.79 -6.35 15.27
N TYR A 72 -1.75 -6.89 15.91
CA TYR A 72 -1.90 -7.73 17.11
C TYR A 72 -2.83 -7.09 18.17
N GLU A 73 -2.57 -5.83 18.49
CA GLU A 73 -3.31 -5.06 19.51
C GLU A 73 -4.59 -4.39 18.97
N TYR A 74 -4.95 -4.57 17.70
CA TYR A 74 -6.12 -3.89 17.14
C TYR A 74 -7.39 -4.29 17.88
N THR A 75 -8.17 -3.26 18.22
CA THR A 75 -9.55 -3.41 18.63
C THR A 75 -10.47 -3.19 17.42
N ARG A 76 -11.77 -3.37 17.60
CA ARG A 76 -12.75 -2.98 16.57
C ARG A 76 -12.74 -1.49 16.29
N ASP A 77 -12.40 -0.66 17.27
CA ASP A 77 -12.28 0.80 17.09
C ASP A 77 -11.03 1.16 16.29
N SER A 78 -9.93 0.42 16.48
CA SER A 78 -8.72 0.52 15.64
C SER A 78 -9.08 0.20 14.18
N TRP A 79 -9.74 -0.94 13.94
CA TRP A 79 -10.23 -1.30 12.60
C TRP A 79 -11.20 -0.26 12.02
N ALA A 80 -12.13 0.26 12.83
CA ALA A 80 -13.10 1.25 12.37
C ALA A 80 -12.42 2.56 11.98
N THR A 81 -11.39 2.96 12.72
CA THR A 81 -10.58 4.15 12.43
C THR A 81 -9.93 4.02 11.05
N ASP A 82 -9.21 2.93 10.82
CA ASP A 82 -8.49 2.71 9.56
C ASP A 82 -9.43 2.54 8.38
N LEU A 83 -10.45 1.69 8.50
CA LEU A 83 -11.39 1.44 7.41
C LEU A 83 -12.18 2.72 7.04
N ASN A 84 -12.48 3.60 8.00
CA ASN A 84 -13.09 4.89 7.69
C ASN A 84 -12.12 5.84 6.97
N GLN A 85 -10.86 5.90 7.37
CA GLN A 85 -9.85 6.73 6.68
C GLN A 85 -9.60 6.24 5.25
N ILE A 86 -9.51 4.92 5.07
CA ILE A 86 -9.32 4.28 3.77
C ILE A 86 -10.54 4.54 2.86
N ARG A 87 -11.76 4.29 3.37
CA ARG A 87 -13.01 4.51 2.63
C ARG A 87 -13.22 5.97 2.24
N ALA A 88 -12.81 6.92 3.08
CA ALA A 88 -12.98 8.35 2.82
C ALA A 88 -12.25 8.86 1.57
N LYS A 89 -11.37 8.05 0.98
CA LYS A 89 -10.62 8.36 -0.26
C LYS A 89 -10.96 7.42 -1.42
N ASP A 90 -12.18 6.88 -1.42
CA ASP A 90 -12.74 6.06 -2.49
C ASP A 90 -11.99 4.77 -2.82
N ILE A 91 -11.30 4.18 -1.85
CA ILE A 91 -10.80 2.80 -1.95
C ILE A 91 -11.97 1.83 -1.96
N ASP A 92 -11.97 0.90 -2.91
CA ASP A 92 -13.09 -0.03 -3.14
C ASP A 92 -13.05 -1.23 -2.20
N ALA A 93 -11.86 -1.71 -1.84
CA ALA A 93 -11.68 -2.81 -0.91
C ALA A 93 -10.29 -2.81 -0.25
N VAL A 94 -10.19 -3.42 0.93
CA VAL A 94 -8.91 -3.67 1.61
C VAL A 94 -8.47 -5.13 1.43
N ALA A 95 -7.25 -5.33 0.94
CA ALA A 95 -6.61 -6.63 0.82
C ALA A 95 -5.93 -6.98 2.15
N LEU A 96 -6.54 -7.88 2.92
CA LEU A 96 -6.07 -8.27 4.25
C LEU A 96 -4.97 -9.33 4.12
N ASN A 97 -3.70 -8.89 4.19
CA ASN A 97 -2.52 -9.75 4.12
C ASN A 97 -2.36 -10.56 5.41
N VAL A 98 -2.52 -11.88 5.32
CA VAL A 98 -2.54 -12.79 6.45
C VAL A 98 -1.42 -13.83 6.39
N GLY A 99 -0.73 -14.02 7.51
CA GLY A 99 0.31 -15.02 7.74
C GLY A 99 -0.12 -16.15 8.68
N ARG A 100 0.84 -16.90 9.22
CA ARG A 100 0.59 -18.12 10.01
C ARG A 100 0.06 -17.93 11.43
N ASP A 101 0.24 -16.76 12.05
CA ASP A 101 0.02 -16.65 13.48
C ASP A 101 -1.46 -16.82 13.84
N SER A 102 -1.73 -17.65 14.85
CA SER A 102 -3.09 -18.09 15.19
C SER A 102 -4.03 -16.94 15.57
N TRP A 103 -3.50 -15.85 16.13
CA TRP A 103 -4.26 -14.67 16.52
C TRP A 103 -4.73 -13.83 15.32
N GLN A 104 -4.06 -13.92 14.16
CA GLN A 104 -4.42 -13.12 12.98
C GLN A 104 -5.82 -13.45 12.48
N ARG A 105 -6.28 -14.70 12.68
CA ARG A 105 -7.66 -15.08 12.34
C ARG A 105 -8.69 -14.23 13.07
N SER A 106 -8.51 -13.98 14.37
CA SER A 106 -9.41 -13.14 15.15
C SER A 106 -9.43 -11.70 14.64
N ARG A 107 -8.27 -11.19 14.18
CA ARG A 107 -8.17 -9.85 13.57
C ARG A 107 -8.87 -9.78 12.21
N ILE A 108 -8.79 -10.83 11.38
CA ILE A 108 -9.58 -10.93 10.15
C ILE A 108 -11.08 -10.96 10.46
N GLU A 109 -11.52 -11.73 11.46
CA GLU A 109 -12.93 -11.78 11.87
C GLU A 109 -13.44 -10.40 12.34
N ASP A 110 -12.64 -9.68 13.14
CA ASP A 110 -12.93 -8.29 13.51
C ASP A 110 -12.99 -7.37 12.28
N ALA A 111 -12.02 -7.46 11.36
CA ALA A 111 -11.97 -6.65 10.14
C ALA A 111 -13.22 -6.85 9.26
N TYR A 112 -13.66 -8.09 9.01
CA TYR A 112 -14.88 -8.36 8.24
C TYR A 112 -16.14 -7.82 8.92
N SER A 113 -16.23 -7.98 10.24
CA SER A 113 -17.37 -7.48 11.03
C SER A 113 -17.46 -5.95 10.98
N VAL A 114 -16.33 -5.27 11.20
CA VAL A 114 -16.27 -3.80 11.17
C VAL A 114 -16.46 -3.27 9.75
N ALA A 115 -15.85 -3.91 8.74
CA ALA A 115 -16.03 -3.55 7.34
C ALA A 115 -17.51 -3.58 6.92
N ALA A 116 -18.26 -4.60 7.35
CA ALA A 116 -19.70 -4.65 7.11
C ALA A 116 -20.44 -3.50 7.80
N ALA A 117 -20.07 -3.15 9.03
CA ALA A 117 -20.69 -2.07 9.80
C ALA A 117 -20.42 -0.67 9.20
N VAL A 118 -19.21 -0.44 8.68
CA VAL A 118 -18.84 0.84 8.06
C VAL A 118 -19.07 0.86 6.53
N GLY A 119 -19.60 -0.23 5.95
CA GLY A 119 -19.87 -0.33 4.52
C GLY A 119 -18.62 -0.26 3.65
N MET A 120 -17.57 -0.95 4.07
CA MET A 120 -16.33 -1.16 3.33
C MET A 120 -16.26 -2.61 2.86
N SER A 121 -15.63 -2.86 1.71
CA SER A 121 -15.34 -4.23 1.27
C SER A 121 -13.95 -4.65 1.73
N VAL A 122 -13.78 -5.95 2.00
CA VAL A 122 -12.48 -6.56 2.28
C VAL A 122 -12.35 -7.88 1.53
N PHE A 123 -11.13 -8.34 1.30
CA PHE A 123 -10.83 -9.68 0.83
C PHE A 123 -9.51 -10.18 1.43
N ILE A 124 -9.30 -11.48 1.44
CA ILE A 124 -8.09 -12.07 2.02
C ILE A 124 -6.99 -12.11 0.96
N SER A 125 -5.81 -11.61 1.34
CA SER A 125 -4.54 -11.83 0.64
C SER A 125 -3.69 -12.80 1.47
N PHE A 126 -3.49 -14.03 1.00
CA PHE A 126 -2.66 -14.99 1.74
C PHE A 126 -1.18 -14.70 1.50
N ASP A 127 -0.39 -14.45 2.54
CA ASP A 127 1.07 -14.36 2.38
C ASP A 127 1.68 -15.76 2.49
N TYR A 128 1.89 -16.44 1.37
CA TYR A 128 2.43 -17.81 1.37
C TYR A 128 3.92 -17.91 1.71
N THR A 129 4.61 -16.78 1.95
CA THR A 129 5.95 -16.81 2.55
C THR A 129 5.90 -17.01 4.07
N SER A 130 4.73 -16.75 4.68
CA SER A 130 4.47 -16.90 6.12
C SER A 130 3.37 -17.93 6.42
N PHE A 131 2.26 -17.88 5.68
CA PHE A 131 1.09 -18.74 5.74
C PHE A 131 1.38 -20.14 5.20
N ASP A 132 0.73 -21.16 5.78
CA ASP A 132 0.91 -22.55 5.36
C ASP A 132 0.57 -22.74 3.88
N CYS A 133 1.52 -23.28 3.11
CA CYS A 133 1.30 -23.63 1.72
C CYS A 133 0.42 -24.89 1.58
N SER A 134 -0.88 -24.74 1.82
CA SER A 134 -1.86 -25.81 1.88
C SER A 134 -3.17 -25.42 1.18
N VAL A 135 -3.47 -26.11 0.08
CA VAL A 135 -4.72 -25.96 -0.69
C VAL A 135 -5.95 -26.12 0.22
N ASP A 136 -5.97 -27.16 1.05
CA ASP A 136 -7.10 -27.45 1.94
C ASP A 136 -7.28 -26.35 3.00
N ASN A 137 -6.17 -25.83 3.56
CA ASN A 137 -6.25 -24.75 4.55
C ASN A 137 -6.73 -23.45 3.90
N THR A 138 -6.24 -23.11 2.71
CA THR A 138 -6.73 -21.95 1.95
C THR A 138 -8.23 -22.06 1.65
N ILE A 139 -8.71 -23.21 1.16
CA ILE A 139 -10.14 -23.43 0.91
C ILE A 139 -10.96 -23.25 2.21
N LYS A 140 -10.49 -23.83 3.32
CA LYS A 140 -11.16 -23.70 4.63
C LYS A 140 -11.27 -22.24 5.08
N TRP A 141 -10.21 -21.46 4.91
CA TRP A 141 -10.24 -20.03 5.21
C TRP A 141 -11.22 -19.30 4.30
N VAL A 142 -11.11 -19.46 2.99
CA VAL A 142 -12.01 -18.81 2.03
C VAL A 142 -13.48 -19.15 2.32
N ASP A 143 -13.81 -20.42 2.58
CA ASP A 143 -15.17 -20.85 2.90
C ASP A 143 -15.73 -20.23 4.19
N SER A 144 -14.86 -19.82 5.13
CA SER A 144 -15.26 -19.13 6.36
C SER A 144 -15.71 -17.69 6.13
N PHE A 145 -15.18 -17.02 5.09
CA PHE A 145 -15.36 -15.58 4.88
C PHE A 145 -16.13 -15.22 3.60
N LYS A 146 -16.10 -16.08 2.57
CA LYS A 146 -16.66 -15.77 1.23
C LYS A 146 -18.15 -15.41 1.19
N GLY A 147 -18.89 -15.85 2.21
CA GLY A 147 -20.33 -15.60 2.37
C GLY A 147 -20.66 -14.37 3.22
N LEU A 148 -19.66 -13.72 3.83
CA LEU A 148 -19.89 -12.56 4.69
C LEU A 148 -20.24 -11.30 3.87
N PRO A 149 -21.02 -10.36 4.43
CA PRO A 149 -21.50 -9.19 3.70
C PRO A 149 -20.38 -8.32 3.12
N ALA A 150 -19.28 -8.15 3.85
CA ALA A 150 -18.15 -7.30 3.44
C ALA A 150 -17.20 -7.96 2.42
N GLN A 151 -17.40 -9.21 2.02
CA GLN A 151 -16.53 -9.87 1.04
C GLN A 151 -16.60 -9.16 -0.32
N PHE A 152 -15.49 -8.60 -0.78
CA PHE A 152 -15.38 -8.09 -2.13
C PHE A 152 -15.48 -9.22 -3.15
N LYS A 153 -16.25 -9.00 -4.22
CA LYS A 153 -16.51 -9.99 -5.27
C LYS A 153 -16.22 -9.41 -6.65
N VAL A 154 -15.89 -10.29 -7.59
CA VAL A 154 -15.74 -9.95 -9.01
C VAL A 154 -16.73 -10.83 -9.77
N ASN A 155 -17.75 -10.21 -10.38
CA ASN A 155 -18.83 -10.92 -11.08
C ASN A 155 -19.45 -12.03 -10.21
N GLY A 156 -19.82 -11.69 -8.96
CA GLY A 156 -20.37 -12.62 -7.97
C GLY A 156 -19.38 -13.59 -7.31
N ARG A 157 -18.13 -13.65 -7.76
CA ARG A 157 -17.10 -14.57 -7.25
C ARG A 157 -16.28 -13.92 -6.13
N PRO A 158 -16.04 -14.58 -4.98
CA PRO A 158 -15.23 -13.99 -3.91
C PRO A 158 -13.80 -13.76 -4.40
N MET A 159 -13.30 -12.55 -4.20
CA MET A 159 -11.93 -12.17 -4.50
C MET A 159 -10.96 -12.88 -3.54
N ILE A 160 -9.92 -13.49 -4.09
CA ILE A 160 -8.85 -14.17 -3.36
C ILE A 160 -7.52 -13.72 -3.96
N SER A 161 -6.65 -13.11 -3.18
CA SER A 161 -5.29 -12.75 -3.60
C SER A 161 -4.24 -13.44 -2.73
N SER A 162 -2.98 -13.25 -3.08
CA SER A 162 -1.85 -13.69 -2.27
C SER A 162 -0.60 -12.88 -2.54
N TYR A 163 0.32 -12.88 -1.59
CA TYR A 163 1.74 -12.67 -1.83
C TYR A 163 2.40 -14.06 -1.92
N SER A 164 3.21 -14.31 -2.96
CA SER A 164 3.68 -15.66 -3.33
C SER A 164 2.50 -16.62 -3.63
N GLY A 165 2.76 -17.92 -3.68
CA GLY A 165 1.80 -18.98 -3.95
C GLY A 165 2.26 -19.99 -4.99
N GLU A 166 3.50 -19.90 -5.47
CA GLU A 166 4.12 -20.86 -6.38
C GLU A 166 4.14 -22.28 -5.81
N CYS A 167 4.28 -22.40 -4.49
CA CYS A 167 4.33 -23.66 -3.77
C CYS A 167 3.03 -24.48 -3.88
N LEU A 168 1.89 -23.85 -4.21
CA LEU A 168 0.61 -24.54 -4.47
C LEU A 168 0.56 -25.15 -5.87
N GLY A 169 1.38 -24.65 -6.80
CA GLY A 169 1.36 -25.02 -8.21
C GLY A 169 0.06 -24.64 -8.94
N PRO A 170 0.02 -24.84 -10.27
CA PRO A 170 -1.19 -24.61 -11.06
C PRO A 170 -2.39 -25.43 -10.56
N ASP A 171 -2.18 -26.71 -10.27
CA ASP A 171 -3.24 -27.63 -9.84
C ASP A 171 -3.87 -27.22 -8.50
N GLY A 172 -3.06 -26.72 -7.57
CA GLY A 172 -3.55 -26.22 -6.29
C GLY A 172 -4.45 -25.01 -6.46
N TRP A 173 -4.02 -24.03 -7.25
CA TRP A 173 -4.82 -22.85 -7.58
C TRP A 173 -6.10 -23.20 -8.36
N GLN A 174 -6.04 -24.14 -9.31
CA GLN A 174 -7.24 -24.65 -9.99
C GLN A 174 -8.21 -25.31 -9.00
N THR A 175 -7.69 -26.09 -8.06
CA THR A 175 -8.51 -26.73 -7.01
C THR A 175 -9.16 -25.69 -6.11
N ILE A 176 -8.42 -24.67 -5.67
CA ILE A 176 -8.96 -23.54 -4.88
C ILE A 176 -10.10 -22.87 -5.65
N ARG A 177 -9.89 -22.52 -6.93
CA ARG A 177 -10.93 -21.92 -7.77
C ARG A 177 -12.17 -22.81 -7.87
N ALA A 178 -11.98 -24.09 -8.18
CA ALA A 178 -13.08 -25.03 -8.40
C ALA A 178 -13.91 -25.27 -7.12
N LYS A 179 -13.27 -25.31 -5.95
CA LYS A 179 -13.94 -25.57 -4.66
C LYS A 179 -14.58 -24.34 -4.05
N THR A 180 -13.99 -23.17 -4.25
CA THR A 180 -14.46 -21.93 -3.61
C THR A 180 -15.36 -21.09 -4.52
N GLY A 181 -15.22 -21.24 -5.84
CA GLY A 181 -15.79 -20.34 -6.85
C GLY A 181 -15.03 -19.03 -7.01
N GLY A 182 -13.89 -18.85 -6.33
CA GLY A 182 -13.21 -17.56 -6.20
C GLY A 182 -12.59 -17.00 -7.48
N PHE A 183 -12.54 -15.67 -7.56
CA PHE A 183 -11.73 -14.92 -8.51
C PHE A 183 -10.30 -14.86 -7.96
N LEU A 184 -9.31 -15.31 -8.72
CA LEU A 184 -7.95 -15.52 -8.20
C LEU A 184 -7.00 -14.45 -8.72
N MET A 185 -6.49 -13.62 -7.82
CA MET A 185 -5.54 -12.56 -8.13
C MET A 185 -4.23 -12.68 -7.33
N PRO A 186 -3.47 -13.78 -7.46
CA PRO A 186 -2.26 -13.96 -6.68
C PRO A 186 -1.09 -13.16 -7.26
N PHE A 187 -0.17 -12.72 -6.39
CA PHE A 187 1.16 -12.30 -6.78
C PHE A 187 2.12 -13.47 -6.66
N ILE A 188 2.48 -14.07 -7.79
CA ILE A 188 3.45 -15.16 -7.82
C ILE A 188 4.72 -14.65 -8.48
N TYR A 189 5.84 -14.67 -7.75
CA TYR A 189 7.16 -14.29 -8.26
C TYR A 189 8.06 -15.52 -8.42
N GLY A 190 9.18 -15.36 -9.11
CA GLY A 190 10.23 -16.39 -9.23
C GLY A 190 9.92 -17.52 -10.21
N ASN A 191 8.74 -17.52 -10.85
CA ASN A 191 8.40 -18.39 -11.96
C ASN A 191 8.83 -17.78 -13.30
N ASP A 192 8.87 -18.60 -14.35
CA ASP A 192 8.88 -18.09 -15.72
C ASP A 192 7.54 -17.41 -16.01
N ASP A 193 7.57 -16.09 -16.24
CA ASP A 193 6.37 -15.28 -16.48
C ASP A 193 5.55 -15.78 -17.68
N GLN A 194 6.18 -16.46 -18.64
CA GLN A 194 5.47 -17.01 -19.80
C GLN A 194 4.42 -18.07 -19.42
N GLN A 195 4.52 -18.63 -18.22
CA GLN A 195 3.52 -19.54 -17.69
C GLN A 195 2.16 -18.88 -17.40
N PHE A 196 2.11 -17.55 -17.26
CA PHE A 196 0.86 -16.80 -17.04
C PHE A 196 0.12 -16.43 -18.34
N LYS A 197 0.73 -16.68 -19.50
CA LYS A 197 0.07 -16.48 -20.79
C LYS A 197 -1.16 -17.37 -20.91
N LYS A 198 -2.19 -16.86 -21.59
CA LYS A 198 -3.41 -17.63 -21.86
C LYS A 198 -3.06 -18.94 -22.58
N GLY A 199 -3.58 -20.06 -22.07
CA GLY A 199 -3.28 -21.40 -22.58
C GLY A 199 -2.06 -22.08 -21.94
N SER A 200 -1.26 -21.36 -21.14
CA SER A 200 -0.17 -21.94 -20.33
C SER A 200 -0.67 -22.43 -18.96
N SER A 201 0.23 -23.03 -18.17
CA SER A 201 -0.07 -23.65 -16.87
C SER A 201 -0.80 -22.73 -15.89
N TYR A 202 -0.40 -21.46 -15.78
CA TYR A 202 -1.03 -20.43 -14.95
C TYR A 202 -1.93 -19.48 -15.74
N GLY A 203 -2.19 -19.74 -17.02
CA GLY A 203 -2.97 -18.88 -17.92
C GLY A 203 -4.43 -18.64 -17.50
N PHE A 204 -4.88 -19.31 -16.43
CA PHE A 204 -6.19 -19.12 -15.83
C PHE A 204 -6.19 -18.08 -14.69
N LEU A 205 -5.05 -17.76 -14.08
CA LEU A 205 -4.93 -16.79 -12.98
C LEU A 205 -5.12 -15.36 -13.48
N ASP A 206 -5.41 -14.43 -12.58
CA ASP A 206 -5.55 -13.02 -12.89
C ASP A 206 -4.43 -12.23 -12.17
N SER A 207 -3.86 -11.18 -12.79
CA SER A 207 -2.83 -10.26 -12.26
C SER A 207 -1.36 -10.72 -12.07
N CYS A 208 -0.47 -9.72 -12.05
CA CYS A 208 0.89 -9.72 -11.47
C CYS A 208 0.98 -8.54 -10.47
N TRP A 209 1.78 -8.62 -9.40
CA TRP A 209 2.09 -7.47 -8.53
C TRP A 209 3.58 -7.13 -8.62
N GLY A 210 4.02 -6.03 -8.00
CA GLY A 210 5.45 -5.72 -7.83
C GLY A 210 5.99 -4.60 -8.73
N CYS A 211 5.12 -3.90 -9.47
CA CYS A 211 5.48 -2.81 -10.38
C CYS A 211 5.39 -1.42 -9.69
N ALA A 212 5.53 -1.33 -8.36
CA ALA A 212 5.34 -0.06 -7.65
C ALA A 212 6.60 0.82 -7.64
N TRP A 213 7.78 0.19 -7.60
CA TRP A 213 9.08 0.87 -7.48
C TRP A 213 10.00 0.53 -8.66
N PRO A 214 10.94 1.44 -9.01
CA PRO A 214 12.03 1.09 -9.90
C PRO A 214 12.95 0.05 -9.24
N GLN A 215 13.43 -0.92 -10.03
CA GLN A 215 14.33 -1.99 -9.57
C GLN A 215 15.80 -1.61 -9.78
N GLY A 216 16.13 -0.33 -9.56
CA GLY A 216 17.48 0.21 -9.76
C GLY A 216 17.51 1.73 -9.73
N ASN A 217 18.69 2.30 -9.98
CA ASN A 217 18.90 3.75 -9.99
C ASN A 217 18.42 4.41 -11.30
N TYR A 218 17.12 4.32 -11.56
CA TYR A 218 16.45 4.99 -12.67
C TYR A 218 15.01 5.32 -12.26
N ASN A 219 14.39 6.26 -12.98
CA ASN A 219 13.00 6.64 -12.71
C ASN A 219 12.06 5.50 -13.10
N LYS A 220 10.97 5.31 -12.34
CA LYS A 220 9.93 4.35 -12.71
C LYS A 220 9.32 4.71 -14.07
N THR A 221 9.12 3.72 -14.92
CA THR A 221 8.45 3.85 -16.24
C THR A 221 7.28 2.88 -16.34
N THR A 222 6.63 2.82 -17.50
CA THR A 222 5.56 1.85 -17.82
C THR A 222 6.07 0.60 -18.55
N GLY A 223 7.40 0.42 -18.68
CA GLY A 223 7.97 -0.66 -19.48
C GLY A 223 7.69 -2.05 -18.92
N ASP A 224 7.80 -2.21 -17.60
CA ASP A 224 7.40 -3.42 -16.88
C ASP A 224 5.89 -3.66 -16.97
N ASP A 225 5.06 -2.61 -16.87
CA ASP A 225 3.62 -2.73 -17.06
C ASP A 225 3.27 -3.30 -18.44
N HIS A 226 3.85 -2.74 -19.51
CA HIS A 226 3.60 -3.22 -20.87
C HIS A 226 4.10 -4.65 -21.08
N TYR A 227 5.25 -5.02 -20.51
CA TYR A 227 5.74 -6.40 -20.52
C TYR A 227 4.72 -7.37 -19.90
N TYR A 228 4.14 -7.03 -18.75
CA TYR A 228 3.13 -7.88 -18.12
C TYR A 228 1.76 -7.80 -18.82
N MET A 229 1.38 -6.67 -19.42
CA MET A 229 0.17 -6.57 -20.23
C MET A 229 0.23 -7.52 -21.44
N ASP A 230 1.39 -7.71 -22.07
CA ASP A 230 1.57 -8.67 -23.17
C ASP A 230 1.42 -10.15 -22.72
N ILE A 231 1.52 -10.42 -21.42
CA ILE A 231 1.40 -11.76 -20.84
C ILE A 231 -0.01 -12.00 -20.30
N PHE A 232 -0.54 -11.03 -19.55
CA PHE A 232 -1.82 -11.14 -18.85
C PHE A 232 -3.01 -10.67 -19.68
N GLU A 233 -2.77 -9.90 -20.74
CA GLU A 233 -3.81 -9.22 -21.52
C GLU A 233 -4.70 -8.39 -20.59
N ASN A 234 -6.03 -8.50 -20.74
CA ASN A 234 -7.01 -7.79 -19.92
C ASN A 234 -7.11 -8.29 -18.46
N ARG A 235 -6.31 -9.27 -18.05
CA ARG A 235 -6.24 -9.77 -16.66
C ARG A 235 -5.20 -9.03 -15.82
N TYR A 236 -4.42 -8.13 -16.42
CA TYR A 236 -3.39 -7.38 -15.72
C TYR A 236 -4.00 -6.47 -14.65
N ALA A 237 -3.46 -6.56 -13.43
CA ALA A 237 -3.55 -5.53 -12.42
C ALA A 237 -2.13 -5.08 -12.07
N THR A 238 -2.02 -3.90 -11.46
CA THR A 238 -0.72 -3.31 -11.14
C THR A 238 -0.77 -2.65 -9.77
N THR A 239 0.39 -2.21 -9.30
CA THR A 239 0.55 -1.59 -7.98
C THR A 239 1.06 -0.16 -8.08
N VAL A 240 0.74 0.62 -7.05
CA VAL A 240 1.27 1.95 -6.81
C VAL A 240 1.70 2.06 -5.35
N SER A 241 2.85 2.67 -5.11
CA SER A 241 3.36 2.93 -3.78
C SER A 241 4.15 4.23 -3.78
N SER A 242 4.52 4.67 -2.59
CA SER A 242 5.40 5.79 -2.35
C SER A 242 6.81 5.29 -2.02
N TRP A 243 7.27 5.54 -0.81
CA TRP A 243 8.62 5.29 -0.36
C TRP A 243 8.85 3.81 -0.03
N LEU A 244 10.07 3.29 -0.19
CA LEU A 244 10.40 1.96 0.34
C LEU A 244 11.81 1.94 0.93
N TYR A 245 11.87 1.60 2.21
CA TYR A 245 13.08 1.50 3.00
C TYR A 245 12.90 0.50 4.14
N THR A 246 13.88 -0.36 4.32
CA THR A 246 13.94 -1.36 5.39
C THR A 246 15.37 -1.45 5.92
N HIS A 247 15.52 -1.73 7.22
CA HIS A 247 16.81 -1.71 7.91
C HIS A 247 16.94 -2.82 8.95
N TYR A 248 16.64 -4.06 8.55
CA TYR A 248 16.91 -5.26 9.34
C TYR A 248 18.22 -5.91 8.92
N ASN A 249 18.86 -6.66 9.81
CA ASN A 249 20.09 -7.41 9.51
C ASN A 249 19.92 -8.44 8.36
N TYR A 250 18.70 -8.90 8.10
CA TYR A 250 18.35 -9.81 7.00
C TYR A 250 17.70 -9.10 5.80
N LYS A 251 17.37 -7.81 5.92
CA LYS A 251 16.66 -7.02 4.90
C LYS A 251 16.98 -5.53 5.06
N ASN A 252 18.02 -5.07 4.35
CA ASN A 252 18.58 -3.72 4.48
C ASN A 252 18.76 -3.04 3.11
N PHE A 253 17.75 -2.33 2.63
CA PHE A 253 17.80 -1.66 1.33
C PHE A 253 16.81 -0.50 1.23
N TYR A 254 17.04 0.34 0.24
CA TYR A 254 16.19 1.44 -0.20
C TYR A 254 15.90 1.28 -1.70
N LEU A 255 14.65 1.48 -2.10
CA LEU A 255 14.28 1.64 -3.50
C LEU A 255 13.98 3.11 -3.80
N ARG A 256 14.40 3.56 -4.98
CA ARG A 256 14.37 4.98 -5.35
C ARG A 256 12.95 5.55 -5.33
N GLY A 257 12.65 6.38 -4.32
CA GLY A 257 11.42 7.17 -4.14
C GLY A 257 11.48 8.62 -4.66
N ASP A 258 12.58 8.98 -5.33
CA ASP A 258 12.83 10.31 -5.90
C ASP A 258 11.92 10.63 -7.11
N GLU A 259 12.09 11.84 -7.70
CA GLU A 259 11.43 12.25 -8.96
C GLU A 259 9.88 12.17 -8.87
N TRP A 260 9.37 12.54 -7.69
CA TRP A 260 7.96 12.46 -7.33
C TRP A 260 7.34 11.10 -7.63
N LEU A 261 8.03 9.99 -7.30
CA LEU A 261 7.66 8.61 -7.65
C LEU A 261 6.16 8.35 -7.59
N LEU A 262 5.51 8.62 -6.46
CA LEU A 262 4.07 8.36 -6.27
C LEU A 262 3.19 9.09 -7.30
N ILE A 263 3.46 10.37 -7.54
CA ILE A 263 2.70 11.21 -8.48
C ILE A 263 2.97 10.77 -9.91
N THR A 264 4.25 10.63 -10.26
CA THR A 264 4.67 10.18 -11.59
C THR A 264 4.07 8.80 -11.89
N ARG A 265 4.01 7.91 -10.90
CA ARG A 265 3.38 6.59 -11.03
C ARG A 265 1.88 6.71 -11.26
N TRP A 266 1.17 7.53 -10.49
CA TRP A 266 -0.25 7.76 -10.73
C TRP A 266 -0.54 8.35 -12.12
N GLU A 267 0.23 9.33 -12.57
CA GLU A 267 0.12 9.92 -13.91
C GLU A 267 0.32 8.87 -15.01
N GLN A 268 1.29 7.95 -14.84
CA GLN A 268 1.50 6.80 -15.73
C GLN A 268 0.31 5.84 -15.73
N LEU A 269 -0.24 5.50 -14.57
CA LEU A 269 -1.40 4.61 -14.47
C LEU A 269 -2.64 5.22 -15.14
N ILE A 270 -2.81 6.54 -15.02
CA ILE A 270 -3.90 7.27 -15.67
C ILE A 270 -3.71 7.30 -17.20
N SER A 271 -2.49 7.44 -17.70
CA SER A 271 -2.22 7.44 -19.15
C SER A 271 -2.51 6.09 -19.82
N MET A 272 -2.37 4.98 -19.08
CA MET A 272 -2.73 3.64 -19.52
C MET A 272 -4.09 3.15 -18.98
N ARG A 273 -4.90 4.04 -18.38
CA ARG A 273 -6.13 3.71 -17.64
C ARG A 273 -7.05 2.75 -18.38
N ASP A 274 -7.22 2.93 -19.68
CA ASP A 274 -8.16 2.14 -20.47
C ASP A 274 -7.80 0.64 -20.53
N GLN A 275 -6.51 0.32 -20.34
CA GLN A 275 -5.99 -1.05 -20.29
C GLN A 275 -6.03 -1.67 -18.89
N LEU A 276 -6.24 -0.86 -17.85
CA LEU A 276 -6.23 -1.31 -16.46
C LEU A 276 -7.64 -1.53 -15.92
N THR A 277 -7.81 -2.56 -15.09
CA THR A 277 -9.04 -2.72 -14.28
C THR A 277 -8.77 -2.42 -12.81
N PHE A 278 -7.68 -2.96 -12.29
CA PHE A 278 -7.38 -2.99 -10.87
C PHE A 278 -6.01 -2.33 -10.62
N VAL A 279 -5.97 -1.47 -9.62
CA VAL A 279 -4.75 -0.93 -9.04
C VAL A 279 -4.76 -1.25 -7.55
N GLU A 280 -3.66 -1.74 -7.02
CA GLU A 280 -3.51 -1.88 -5.57
C GLU A 280 -2.48 -0.90 -5.02
N MET A 281 -2.88 -0.15 -3.99
CA MET A 281 -2.00 0.70 -3.20
C MET A 281 -1.30 -0.14 -2.15
N VAL A 282 0.03 -0.08 -2.14
CA VAL A 282 0.90 -0.89 -1.28
C VAL A 282 1.71 0.09 -0.42
N THR A 283 1.52 0.21 0.88
CA THR A 283 0.54 -0.48 1.75
C THR A 283 -0.14 0.51 2.72
N TRP A 284 -1.10 0.07 3.53
CA TRP A 284 -1.68 0.92 4.59
C TRP A 284 -0.75 1.06 5.80
N ASN A 285 -0.11 -0.04 6.22
CA ASN A 285 0.54 -0.15 7.53
C ASN A 285 1.81 -1.03 7.55
N ASP A 286 2.51 -1.21 6.43
CA ASP A 286 3.82 -1.88 6.45
C ASP A 286 4.95 -0.95 6.91
N TYR A 287 5.02 -0.76 8.22
CA TYR A 287 6.00 0.13 8.86
C TYR A 287 7.45 -0.36 8.70
N GLY A 288 7.65 -1.68 8.60
CA GLY A 288 8.99 -2.26 8.44
C GLY A 288 9.60 -1.94 7.08
N GLU A 289 8.78 -1.77 6.05
CA GLU A 289 9.23 -1.44 4.69
C GLU A 289 9.03 0.02 4.31
N SER A 290 8.53 0.83 5.24
CA SER A 290 8.30 2.27 5.08
C SER A 290 7.35 2.64 3.93
N ASP A 291 6.58 1.69 3.39
CA ASP A 291 5.73 1.95 2.22
C ASP A 291 4.27 2.29 2.56
N TYR A 292 4.00 2.46 3.85
CA TYR A 292 2.69 2.72 4.38
C TYR A 292 2.11 4.07 3.90
N PHE A 293 0.79 4.11 3.79
CA PHE A 293 -0.03 5.29 3.50
C PHE A 293 -0.75 5.81 4.75
N GLY A 294 -0.78 5.02 5.82
CA GLY A 294 -1.37 5.39 7.11
C GLY A 294 -0.59 6.49 7.85
N PRO A 295 -1.11 6.95 9.01
CA PRO A 295 -0.50 8.03 9.79
C PRO A 295 0.82 7.66 10.50
N GLY A 296 1.31 6.43 10.33
CA GLY A 296 2.41 5.87 11.12
C GLY A 296 1.91 5.02 12.29
N PRO A 297 2.80 4.26 12.95
CA PRO A 297 2.43 3.36 14.02
C PRO A 297 2.04 4.14 15.29
N SER A 298 0.91 3.79 15.91
CA SER A 298 0.48 4.39 17.19
C SER A 298 1.14 3.76 18.42
N SER A 299 1.79 2.61 18.25
CA SER A 299 2.60 1.92 19.26
C SER A 299 3.69 1.08 18.58
N SER A 300 4.73 0.71 19.33
CA SER A 300 5.80 -0.17 18.85
C SER A 300 5.31 -1.58 18.49
N ASP A 301 4.24 -2.05 19.13
CA ASP A 301 3.69 -3.40 18.94
C ASP A 301 2.90 -3.55 17.62
N LEU A 302 2.61 -2.45 16.94
CA LEU A 302 2.03 -2.45 15.59
C LEU A 302 3.10 -2.56 14.49
N GLN A 303 4.38 -2.66 14.87
CA GLN A 303 5.51 -2.72 13.95
C GLN A 303 6.19 -4.07 14.07
N PRO A 304 6.87 -4.56 13.02
CA PRO A 304 7.77 -5.68 13.20
C PRO A 304 8.85 -5.35 14.24
N TYR A 305 9.21 -6.34 15.06
CA TYR A 305 10.20 -6.15 16.12
C TYR A 305 11.53 -5.61 15.56
N GLY A 306 12.08 -4.58 16.22
CA GLY A 306 13.34 -3.95 15.82
C GLY A 306 13.21 -2.84 14.78
N THR A 307 11.98 -2.49 14.35
CA THR A 307 11.74 -1.30 13.54
C THR A 307 12.04 -0.05 14.36
N THR A 308 12.94 0.80 13.87
CA THR A 308 13.33 2.06 14.54
C THR A 308 13.17 3.28 13.64
N TRP A 309 12.65 3.10 12.42
CA TRP A 309 12.63 4.12 11.37
C TRP A 309 11.23 4.61 10.97
N ALA A 310 10.16 4.08 11.56
CA ALA A 310 8.78 4.48 11.27
C ALA A 310 8.20 5.48 12.31
N ASP A 311 8.70 5.47 13.56
CA ASP A 311 8.22 6.37 14.61
C ASP A 311 8.52 7.84 14.28
N GLY A 312 7.47 8.67 14.25
CA GLY A 312 7.58 10.09 13.89
C GLY A 312 7.67 10.36 12.38
N PHE A 313 7.40 9.37 11.53
CA PHE A 313 7.37 9.51 10.07
C PHE A 313 5.94 9.35 9.55
N PRO A 314 5.11 10.40 9.56
CA PRO A 314 3.75 10.31 9.05
C PRO A 314 3.76 10.19 7.52
N HIS A 315 2.93 9.31 6.95
CA HIS A 315 2.77 9.14 5.49
C HIS A 315 1.35 9.46 5.01
N ASN A 316 0.45 9.90 5.87
CA ASN A 316 -0.93 10.23 5.50
C ASN A 316 -1.01 11.33 4.42
N GLY A 317 -0.02 12.22 4.32
CA GLY A 317 0.09 13.19 3.23
C GLY A 317 0.18 12.52 1.84
N PHE A 318 0.85 11.37 1.72
CA PHE A 318 0.87 10.58 0.50
C PHE A 318 -0.49 9.97 0.16
N PHE A 319 -1.28 9.60 1.17
CA PHE A 319 -2.63 9.10 0.93
C PHE A 319 -3.58 10.24 0.55
N ASP A 320 -3.48 11.37 1.24
CA ASP A 320 -4.27 12.59 0.98
C ASP A 320 -4.06 13.09 -0.46
N LEU A 321 -2.81 13.16 -0.93
CA LEU A 321 -2.55 13.55 -2.32
C LEU A 321 -3.02 12.49 -3.32
N SER A 322 -2.96 11.20 -2.95
CA SER A 322 -3.41 10.10 -3.82
C SER A 322 -4.90 10.15 -4.10
N ALA A 323 -5.73 10.71 -3.21
CA ALA A 323 -7.18 10.85 -3.42
C ALA A 323 -7.53 11.52 -4.76
N TYR A 324 -6.75 12.53 -5.17
CA TYR A 324 -6.90 13.23 -6.45
C TYR A 324 -6.73 12.27 -7.64
N TYR A 325 -5.73 11.40 -7.58
CA TYR A 325 -5.39 10.46 -8.63
C TYR A 325 -6.28 9.22 -8.61
N ILE A 326 -6.72 8.76 -7.43
CA ILE A 326 -7.73 7.71 -7.28
C ILE A 326 -9.02 8.14 -7.99
N ALA A 327 -9.50 9.35 -7.72
CA ALA A 327 -10.68 9.90 -8.39
C ALA A 327 -10.48 9.98 -9.92
N ALA A 328 -9.31 10.44 -10.38
CA ALA A 328 -8.99 10.49 -11.81
C ALA A 328 -8.93 9.10 -12.46
N PHE A 329 -8.31 8.12 -11.81
CA PHE A 329 -8.25 6.74 -12.28
C PHE A 329 -9.65 6.11 -12.35
N LYS A 330 -10.51 6.39 -11.37
CA LYS A 330 -11.87 5.84 -11.36
C LYS A 330 -12.76 6.46 -12.42
N THR A 331 -12.73 7.78 -12.54
CA THR A 331 -13.66 8.54 -13.41
C THR A 331 -13.13 8.81 -14.81
N GLY A 332 -11.82 8.75 -15.02
CA GLY A 332 -11.16 9.18 -16.26
C GLY A 332 -10.98 10.69 -16.37
N THR A 333 -11.29 11.47 -15.32
CA THR A 333 -11.13 12.93 -15.30
C THR A 333 -10.54 13.38 -13.98
N TYR A 334 -9.51 14.22 -14.04
CA TYR A 334 -8.94 14.84 -12.85
C TYR A 334 -9.98 15.72 -12.14
N PRO A 335 -10.22 15.55 -10.83
CA PRO A 335 -11.19 16.35 -10.11
C PRO A 335 -10.73 17.80 -9.99
N LYS A 336 -11.66 18.72 -9.72
CA LYS A 336 -11.32 20.12 -9.45
C LYS A 336 -10.55 20.23 -8.13
N ILE A 337 -9.49 21.04 -8.12
CA ILE A 337 -8.80 21.42 -6.88
C ILE A 337 -9.65 22.46 -6.14
N THR A 338 -10.18 22.09 -4.98
CA THR A 338 -11.07 22.91 -4.15
C THR A 338 -10.40 23.49 -2.90
N LYS A 339 -9.12 23.16 -2.69
CA LYS A 339 -8.31 23.60 -1.57
C LYS A 339 -6.86 23.75 -2.03
N ASP A 340 -6.22 24.83 -1.65
CA ASP A 340 -4.78 24.96 -1.88
C ASP A 340 -4.05 24.05 -0.90
N THR A 341 -3.14 23.21 -1.39
CA THR A 341 -2.35 22.31 -0.53
C THR A 341 -0.92 22.18 -1.02
N ILE A 342 0.04 22.23 -0.10
CA ILE A 342 1.42 21.82 -0.33
C ILE A 342 1.63 20.50 0.41
N TYR A 343 1.88 19.42 -0.32
CA TYR A 343 2.43 18.18 0.22
C TYR A 343 3.95 18.22 0.03
N PHE A 344 4.74 17.85 1.03
CA PHE A 344 6.18 17.87 0.93
C PHE A 344 6.82 16.72 1.69
N TRP A 345 7.96 16.24 1.20
CA TRP A 345 8.67 15.13 1.83
C TRP A 345 10.17 15.18 1.58
N LEU A 346 10.90 14.61 2.52
CA LEU A 346 12.36 14.53 2.54
C LEU A 346 12.82 13.49 3.56
N ARG A 347 14.06 13.01 3.40
CA ARG A 347 14.75 12.22 4.42
C ARG A 347 15.16 13.08 5.62
N PRO A 348 15.40 12.48 6.80
CA PRO A 348 15.83 13.20 8.01
C PRO A 348 17.29 13.66 7.96
N HIS A 349 18.11 13.12 7.07
CA HIS A 349 19.55 13.40 6.99
C HIS A 349 20.10 13.25 5.56
N PRO A 350 21.29 13.81 5.26
CA PRO A 350 21.91 13.61 3.96
C PRO A 350 22.23 12.13 3.72
N ALA A 351 22.05 11.63 2.50
CA ALA A 351 22.26 10.21 2.19
C ALA A 351 23.71 9.77 2.48
N GLY A 352 24.68 10.63 2.20
CA GLY A 352 26.10 10.27 2.34
C GLY A 352 26.62 10.10 3.77
N ILE A 353 25.90 10.54 4.81
CA ILE A 353 26.48 10.61 6.17
C ILE A 353 26.73 9.23 6.78
N ASN A 354 27.62 9.16 7.77
CA ASN A 354 27.81 7.96 8.57
C ASN A 354 27.03 8.10 9.89
N ALA A 355 26.24 7.10 10.23
CA ALA A 355 25.56 7.04 11.51
C ALA A 355 26.56 6.76 12.64
N ASN A 356 26.34 7.35 13.82
CA ASN A 356 27.28 7.31 14.94
C ASN A 356 27.29 5.96 15.67
N LYS A 357 26.16 5.25 15.70
CA LYS A 357 25.94 4.09 16.58
C LYS A 357 25.22 2.93 15.87
N ASP A 358 25.07 3.00 14.56
CA ASP A 358 24.32 1.98 13.83
C ASP A 358 25.14 0.69 13.71
N PRO A 359 24.63 -0.46 14.21
CA PRO A 359 25.31 -1.74 14.04
C PRO A 359 25.26 -2.28 12.61
N LEU A 360 24.39 -1.73 11.74
CA LEU A 360 24.24 -2.15 10.36
C LEU A 360 24.96 -1.19 9.40
N PRO A 361 25.39 -1.68 8.22
CA PRO A 361 25.88 -0.80 7.17
C PRO A 361 24.74 0.06 6.62
N LYS A 362 25.10 1.10 5.85
CA LYS A 362 24.13 1.80 4.99
C LYS A 362 23.29 0.79 4.19
N PRO A 363 21.99 1.05 3.97
CA PRO A 363 21.16 0.19 3.13
C PRO A 363 21.73 0.08 1.72
N GLU A 364 21.52 -1.06 1.08
CA GLU A 364 21.71 -1.14 -0.37
C GLU A 364 20.83 -0.09 -1.07
N GLY A 365 21.36 0.56 -2.12
CA GLY A 365 20.67 1.63 -2.84
C GLY A 365 20.69 2.99 -2.16
N TRP A 366 21.38 3.16 -1.02
CA TRP A 366 21.48 4.45 -0.32
C TRP A 366 21.92 5.63 -1.20
N ASP A 367 22.71 5.36 -2.24
CA ASP A 367 23.26 6.32 -3.20
C ASP A 367 22.34 6.57 -4.41
N TRP A 368 21.18 5.92 -4.47
CA TRP A 368 20.18 6.13 -5.52
C TRP A 368 19.29 7.35 -5.26
N THR A 369 19.34 7.88 -4.04
CA THR A 369 18.51 9.02 -3.65
C THR A 369 19.27 10.34 -3.63
N SER A 370 18.60 11.41 -4.05
CA SER A 370 19.09 12.77 -3.99
C SER A 370 18.74 13.43 -2.66
N ASP A 371 19.62 14.31 -2.16
CA ASP A 371 19.35 15.16 -1.01
C ASP A 371 18.44 16.32 -1.46
N THR A 372 17.13 16.06 -1.45
CA THR A 372 16.11 16.95 -2.03
C THR A 372 14.87 17.03 -1.15
N LEU A 373 14.36 18.25 -0.95
CA LEU A 373 12.99 18.48 -0.49
C LEU A 373 12.09 18.44 -1.72
N TRP A 374 11.25 17.41 -1.79
CA TRP A 374 10.25 17.26 -2.83
C TRP A 374 8.93 17.86 -2.37
N ALA A 375 8.20 18.50 -3.28
CA ALA A 375 6.84 18.96 -2.99
C ALA A 375 5.90 18.84 -4.19
N ALA A 376 4.63 18.62 -3.87
CA ALA A 376 3.50 18.65 -4.79
C ALA A 376 2.53 19.73 -4.35
N VAL A 377 2.36 20.74 -5.20
CA VAL A 377 1.55 21.93 -4.90
C VAL A 377 0.27 21.88 -5.71
N PHE A 378 -0.84 21.75 -5.01
CA PHE A 378 -2.18 21.81 -5.56
C PHE A 378 -2.62 23.27 -5.49
N CYS A 379 -2.51 24.02 -6.59
CA CYS A 379 -3.00 25.39 -6.65
C CYS A 379 -4.44 25.42 -7.22
N SER A 380 -5.36 26.05 -6.49
CA SER A 380 -6.75 26.32 -6.91
C SER A 380 -6.89 27.48 -7.92
N SER A 381 -5.84 28.29 -8.07
CA SER A 381 -5.63 29.31 -9.10
C SER A 381 -4.12 29.46 -9.33
N THR A 382 -3.65 30.43 -10.11
CA THR A 382 -2.21 30.74 -10.13
C THR A 382 -1.72 31.07 -8.71
N CYS A 383 -0.60 30.47 -8.28
CA CYS A 383 -0.06 30.64 -6.93
C CYS A 383 1.47 30.82 -6.92
N ASN A 384 2.01 31.43 -5.86
CA ASN A 384 3.45 31.52 -5.61
C ASN A 384 3.77 30.68 -4.38
N VAL A 385 4.88 29.94 -4.39
CA VAL A 385 5.29 29.06 -3.29
C VAL A 385 6.74 29.33 -2.90
N THR A 386 7.03 29.34 -1.61
CA THR A 386 8.40 29.30 -1.08
C THR A 386 8.61 27.96 -0.39
N LEU A 387 9.67 27.26 -0.79
CA LEU A 387 10.19 26.11 -0.05
C LEU A 387 11.46 26.53 0.70
N GLN A 388 11.58 26.10 1.95
CA GLN A 388 12.72 26.43 2.80
C GLN A 388 13.12 25.24 3.67
N VAL A 389 14.42 25.02 3.80
CA VAL A 389 15.03 24.15 4.82
C VAL A 389 16.13 24.93 5.51
N GLY A 390 15.99 25.16 6.82
CA GLY A 390 16.94 25.97 7.57
C GLY A 390 17.12 27.37 6.97
N ALA A 391 18.38 27.73 6.68
CA ALA A 391 18.73 29.01 6.07
C ALA A 391 18.59 29.05 4.53
N TYR A 392 18.34 27.91 3.87
CA TYR A 392 18.22 27.85 2.41
C TYR A 392 16.75 27.87 1.99
N SER A 393 16.39 28.77 1.08
CA SER A 393 15.04 28.88 0.52
C SER A 393 15.06 29.14 -0.98
N GLN A 394 13.97 28.79 -1.65
CA GLN A 394 13.74 29.11 -3.06
C GLN A 394 12.26 29.45 -3.29
N ASP A 395 12.02 30.48 -4.11
CA ASP A 395 10.69 30.91 -4.54
C ASP A 395 10.34 30.32 -5.91
N PHE A 396 9.08 29.92 -6.05
CA PHE A 396 8.44 29.46 -7.26
C PHE A 396 7.26 30.38 -7.56
N ASN A 397 7.41 31.21 -8.59
CA ASN A 397 6.42 32.24 -8.93
C ASN A 397 5.54 31.79 -10.10
N ASN A 398 4.28 32.21 -10.08
CA ASN A 398 3.30 31.98 -11.14
C ASN A 398 3.08 30.48 -11.44
N LEU A 399 3.08 29.63 -10.42
CA LEU A 399 2.68 28.23 -10.59
C LEU A 399 1.24 28.19 -11.11
N PRO A 400 0.97 27.49 -12.23
CA PRO A 400 -0.38 27.43 -12.79
C PRO A 400 -1.36 26.73 -11.86
N HIS A 401 -2.66 26.97 -12.08
CA HIS A 401 -3.73 26.13 -11.53
C HIS A 401 -3.49 24.67 -11.89
N GLY A 402 -3.64 23.77 -10.91
CA GLY A 402 -3.39 22.35 -11.07
C GLY A 402 -2.37 21.82 -10.05
N VAL A 403 -1.84 20.63 -10.34
CA VAL A 403 -0.77 20.02 -9.53
C VAL A 403 0.58 20.41 -10.12
N ASN A 404 1.45 20.98 -9.28
CA ASN A 404 2.78 21.42 -9.65
C ASN A 404 3.82 20.62 -8.87
N LYS A 405 4.74 19.98 -9.58
CA LYS A 405 5.89 19.26 -9.02
C LYS A 405 7.07 20.23 -8.88
N ILE A 406 7.44 20.59 -7.66
CA ILE A 406 8.56 21.51 -7.36
C ILE A 406 9.48 20.92 -6.28
N SER A 407 10.76 21.30 -6.30
CA SER A 407 11.74 20.76 -5.37
C SER A 407 12.90 21.72 -5.16
N ILE A 408 13.60 21.57 -4.03
CA ILE A 408 14.85 22.28 -3.76
C ILE A 408 15.93 21.30 -3.27
N PRO A 409 17.21 21.53 -3.60
CA PRO A 409 18.30 20.75 -3.01
C PRO A 409 18.43 21.05 -1.51
N LEU A 410 18.75 20.03 -0.70
CA LEU A 410 18.95 20.17 0.74
C LEU A 410 20.35 20.73 1.04
N LYS A 411 20.51 22.04 0.86
CA LYS A 411 21.79 22.76 1.06
C LYS A 411 22.01 23.33 2.47
N ALA A 412 21.02 23.22 3.35
CA ALA A 412 21.10 23.68 4.73
C ALA A 412 20.37 22.71 5.64
N LEU A 413 20.77 22.68 6.91
CA LEU A 413 20.14 21.91 7.98
C LEU A 413 19.09 22.74 8.71
N GLY A 414 18.10 22.08 9.29
CA GLY A 414 17.10 22.71 10.14
C GLY A 414 15.67 22.33 9.79
N PHE A 415 14.74 23.17 10.23
CA PHE A 415 13.31 22.98 10.01
C PHE A 415 12.93 23.21 8.55
N VAL A 416 11.92 22.46 8.09
CA VAL A 416 11.26 22.70 6.81
C VAL A 416 10.19 23.76 6.99
N THR A 417 10.11 24.72 6.08
CA THR A 417 9.03 25.71 6.04
C THR A 417 8.48 25.80 4.63
N VAL A 418 7.16 25.72 4.51
CA VAL A 418 6.44 25.86 3.23
C VAL A 418 5.49 27.05 3.31
N LYS A 419 5.49 27.87 2.27
CA LYS A 419 4.63 29.06 2.18
C LYS A 419 3.92 29.09 0.84
N MET A 420 2.69 29.59 0.83
CA MET A 420 1.95 29.87 -0.40
C MET A 420 1.36 31.26 -0.33
N SER A 421 1.47 31.99 -1.43
CA SER A 421 0.71 33.21 -1.67
C SER A 421 -0.18 33.06 -2.90
N ARG A 422 -1.43 33.52 -2.77
CA ARG A 422 -2.41 33.60 -3.86
C ARG A 422 -2.94 35.03 -3.90
N ASN A 423 -3.00 35.63 -5.10
CA ASN A 423 -3.45 37.02 -5.29
C ASN A 423 -2.70 38.04 -4.39
N GLY A 424 -1.41 37.82 -4.17
CA GLY A 424 -0.58 38.66 -3.31
C GLY A 424 -0.80 38.50 -1.80
N GLN A 425 -1.70 37.61 -1.36
CA GLN A 425 -1.92 37.29 0.05
C GLN A 425 -1.29 35.95 0.41
N GLN A 426 -0.56 35.91 1.53
CA GLN A 426 -0.04 34.66 2.08
C GLN A 426 -1.18 33.85 2.68
N VAL A 427 -1.47 32.68 2.09
CA VAL A 427 -2.54 31.77 2.51
C VAL A 427 -2.02 30.57 3.28
N ILE A 428 -0.75 30.17 3.06
CA ILE A 428 -0.07 29.11 3.82
C ILE A 428 1.25 29.66 4.35
N ASN A 429 1.54 29.39 5.62
CA ASN A 429 2.85 29.55 6.24
C ASN A 429 2.98 28.51 7.34
N HIS A 430 3.70 27.43 7.05
CA HIS A 430 3.75 26.26 7.92
C HIS A 430 5.17 25.73 8.09
N THR A 431 5.53 25.46 9.33
CA THR A 431 6.79 24.85 9.77
C THR A 431 6.43 23.71 10.72
N PRO A 432 6.63 22.44 10.36
CA PRO A 432 6.41 21.34 11.31
C PRO A 432 7.36 21.45 12.50
N SER A 433 6.83 21.29 13.71
CA SER A 433 7.62 21.38 14.94
C SER A 433 8.30 20.07 15.33
N ASP A 434 7.84 18.96 14.76
CA ASP A 434 8.21 17.57 15.08
C ASP A 434 9.35 17.04 14.20
N PHE A 435 9.76 17.76 13.16
CA PHE A 435 10.77 17.30 12.20
C PHE A 435 11.84 18.34 11.88
N GLN A 436 13.08 17.87 11.75
CA GLN A 436 14.22 18.65 11.27
C GLN A 436 15.14 17.79 10.42
N TYR A 437 15.69 18.40 9.37
CA TYR A 437 16.79 17.83 8.59
C TYR A 437 18.12 18.07 9.32
N ARG A 438 18.85 17.00 9.65
CA ARG A 438 20.04 17.03 10.53
C ARG A 438 21.19 16.20 9.96
N GLU A 439 22.42 16.51 10.37
CA GLU A 439 23.64 15.80 9.92
C GLU A 439 24.18 14.77 10.91
N SER A 440 23.66 14.76 12.15
CA SER A 440 24.08 13.81 13.19
C SER A 440 22.93 12.88 13.53
N ILE A 441 23.16 11.58 13.32
CA ILE A 441 22.19 10.52 13.55
C ILE A 441 22.87 9.37 14.30
N ASP A 442 22.13 8.69 15.17
CA ASP A 442 22.62 7.47 15.81
C ASP A 442 22.39 6.24 14.90
N HIS A 443 21.27 6.21 14.17
CA HIS A 443 20.88 5.14 13.26
C HIS A 443 20.52 5.66 11.88
N TYR A 444 20.79 4.88 10.83
CA TYR A 444 20.37 5.20 9.46
C TYR A 444 18.84 5.22 9.38
N ASN A 445 18.29 6.28 8.79
CA ASN A 445 16.88 6.34 8.49
C ASN A 445 16.66 6.96 7.12
N TYR A 446 16.40 6.10 6.13
CA TYR A 446 16.07 6.50 4.77
C TYR A 446 14.57 6.61 4.56
N ASN A 447 13.72 6.47 5.57
CA ASN A 447 12.29 6.77 5.47
C ASN A 447 12.06 8.26 5.17
N ALA A 448 10.91 8.59 4.59
CA ALA A 448 10.54 9.95 4.24
C ALA A 448 9.60 10.55 5.29
N TYR A 449 9.95 11.71 5.83
CA TYR A 449 8.96 12.49 6.56
C TYR A 449 8.02 13.13 5.54
N VAL A 450 6.70 13.01 5.73
CA VAL A 450 5.70 13.59 4.84
C VAL A 450 4.85 14.61 5.58
N GLY A 451 5.03 15.88 5.22
CA GLY A 451 4.23 16.98 5.72
C GLY A 451 3.17 17.43 4.72
N SER A 452 2.14 18.10 5.23
CA SER A 452 1.19 18.82 4.38
C SER A 452 0.70 20.10 5.05
N ALA A 453 0.36 21.10 4.24
CA ALA A 453 -0.27 22.33 4.71
C ALA A 453 -1.30 22.79 3.68
N SER A 454 -2.47 23.21 4.14
CA SER A 454 -3.55 23.61 3.24
C SER A 454 -4.25 24.90 3.67
N ALA A 455 -4.84 25.59 2.69
CA ALA A 455 -5.70 26.76 2.91
C ALA A 455 -7.00 26.63 2.11
N ASN A 456 -8.09 27.13 2.68
CA ASN A 456 -9.37 27.21 1.96
C ASN A 456 -9.33 28.31 0.90
N ILE A 457 -10.18 28.18 -0.12
CA ILE A 457 -10.28 29.14 -1.23
C ILE A 457 -10.91 30.46 -0.78
#